data_AF-A0A514Z7P1-F1
#
_entry.id   AF-A0A514Z7P1-F1
#
_cell.length_a   1.000
_cell.length_b   1.000
_cell.length_c   1.000
_cell.angle_alpha   90.00
_cell.angle_beta   90.00
_cell.angle_gamma   90.00
#
_symmetry.space_group_name_H-M   'P 1'
#
loop_
_entity.id
_entity.type
_entity.pdbx_description
1 polymer ?
#
loop_
_entity_poly.entity_id
_entity_poly.type
_entity_poly.pdbx_seq_one_letter_code
_entity_poly.pdbx_strand_id
1 'polypeptide(L)'
;MIDKDIEEKLKTLRELYLDKRSENDDDESTPELDAFTSLTTEEKETKLLSHIDMISKKLIHLDEKLGQLRSKKASKTEISELKYYIDVVKNKKSILEQKLDYIQSGEFDAARKDKIKRQLTELELKRCKALLTKKDYSKIEEKIAAKKEQIKKRPK
;
A
#
# COMPACT_ATOMS: atom_id res chain seq x y z
N MET A 1 13.11 -42.36 17.92
CA MET A 1 12.22 -42.91 16.87
C MET A 1 11.18 -41.86 16.59
N ILE A 2 11.12 -41.36 15.36
CA ILE A 2 10.05 -40.45 14.95
C ILE A 2 8.76 -41.27 14.91
N ASP A 3 7.70 -40.72 15.46
CA ASP A 3 6.40 -41.38 15.58
C ASP A 3 5.86 -41.72 14.19
N LYS A 4 5.48 -42.98 13.96
CA LYS A 4 5.09 -43.47 12.62
C LYS A 4 3.92 -42.67 12.03
N ASP A 5 3.04 -42.20 12.89
CA ASP A 5 1.89 -41.36 12.53
C ASP A 5 2.30 -39.98 12.01
N ILE A 6 3.43 -39.44 12.48
CA ILE A 6 3.97 -38.16 12.00
C ILE A 6 4.61 -38.35 10.62
N GLU A 7 5.31 -39.47 10.44
CA GLU A 7 5.97 -39.80 9.18
C GLU A 7 4.94 -40.03 8.06
N GLU A 8 3.83 -40.68 8.38
CA GLU A 8 2.71 -40.85 7.45
C GLU A 8 2.06 -39.52 7.08
N LYS A 9 1.79 -38.65 8.07
CA LYS A 9 1.23 -37.29 7.81
C LYS A 9 2.16 -36.43 6.95
N LEU A 10 3.47 -36.49 7.18
CA LEU A 10 4.46 -35.78 6.37
C LEU A 10 4.51 -36.32 4.95
N LYS A 11 4.36 -37.64 4.77
CA LYS A 11 4.29 -38.26 3.46
C LYS A 11 3.03 -37.84 2.70
N THR A 12 1.87 -37.82 3.36
CA THR A 12 0.63 -37.33 2.76
C THR A 12 0.74 -35.86 2.35
N LEU A 13 1.35 -35.02 3.19
CA LEU A 13 1.54 -33.59 2.88
C LEU A 13 2.50 -33.39 1.68
N ARG A 14 3.56 -34.20 1.57
CA ARG A 14 4.47 -34.13 0.41
C ARG A 14 3.76 -34.54 -0.88
N GLU A 15 3.02 -35.65 -0.85
CA GLU A 15 2.27 -36.11 -2.02
C GLU A 15 1.19 -35.10 -2.45
N LEU A 16 0.56 -34.40 -1.50
CA LEU A 16 -0.51 -33.44 -1.82
C LEU A 16 0.00 -32.14 -2.45
N TYR A 17 1.16 -31.64 -2.01
CA TYR A 17 1.61 -30.27 -2.32
C TYR A 17 2.87 -30.19 -3.19
N LEU A 18 3.71 -31.21 -3.19
CA LEU A 18 4.99 -31.22 -3.90
C LEU A 18 4.95 -32.18 -5.09
N ASP A 19 4.44 -33.40 -4.89
CA ASP A 19 4.48 -34.42 -5.94
C ASP A 19 3.28 -34.36 -6.91
N LYS A 20 2.21 -33.62 -6.55
CA LYS A 20 1.03 -33.36 -7.39
C LYS A 20 1.12 -32.08 -8.23
N ARG A 21 2.20 -31.31 -8.13
CA ARG A 21 2.44 -30.21 -9.08
C ARG A 21 2.67 -30.83 -10.45
N SER A 22 1.84 -30.47 -11.42
CA SER A 22 2.07 -30.93 -12.78
C SER A 22 3.34 -30.26 -13.28
N GLU A 23 4.18 -30.94 -14.06
CA GLU A 23 5.38 -30.34 -14.68
C GLU A 23 5.06 -29.17 -15.63
N ASN A 24 3.77 -28.79 -15.78
CA ASN A 24 3.30 -27.64 -16.53
C ASN A 24 2.93 -26.42 -15.65
N ASP A 25 3.16 -26.47 -14.33
CA ASP A 25 2.88 -25.34 -13.42
C ASP A 25 4.02 -24.29 -13.39
N ASP A 26 4.84 -24.23 -14.44
CA ASP A 26 5.77 -23.13 -14.74
C ASP A 26 5.07 -21.97 -15.50
N ASP A 27 3.75 -21.83 -15.36
CA ASP A 27 3.07 -20.61 -15.83
C ASP A 27 3.19 -19.53 -14.74
N GLU A 28 4.23 -18.72 -14.91
CA GLU A 28 4.64 -17.56 -14.10
C GLU A 28 3.59 -16.42 -14.05
N SER A 29 2.30 -16.70 -14.24
CA SER A 29 1.22 -15.71 -14.08
C SER A 29 -0.06 -16.33 -13.52
N THR A 30 -0.06 -16.64 -12.21
CA THR A 30 -1.32 -16.81 -11.49
C THR A 30 -1.88 -15.41 -11.14
N PRO A 31 -3.05 -14.99 -11.66
CA PRO A 31 -3.64 -13.68 -11.36
C PRO A 31 -3.98 -13.49 -9.87
N GLU A 32 -4.01 -14.57 -9.10
CA GLU A 32 -4.25 -14.55 -7.65
C GLU A 32 -3.05 -14.03 -6.84
N LEU A 33 -1.82 -14.16 -7.35
CA LEU A 33 -0.63 -13.55 -6.71
C LEU A 33 -0.57 -12.03 -6.95
N ASP A 34 -1.17 -11.53 -8.03
CA ASP A 34 -1.28 -10.11 -8.32
C ASP A 34 -2.24 -9.37 -7.37
N ALA A 35 -3.14 -10.08 -6.68
CA ALA A 35 -4.00 -9.50 -5.65
C ALA A 35 -3.19 -8.98 -4.43
N PHE A 36 -1.96 -9.47 -4.24
CA PHE A 36 -1.07 -9.08 -3.14
C PHE A 36 0.06 -8.14 -3.55
N THR A 37 0.14 -7.75 -4.83
CA THR A 37 1.09 -6.73 -5.24
C THR A 37 0.59 -5.36 -4.78
N SER A 38 1.41 -4.65 -3.99
CA SER A 38 1.07 -3.31 -3.56
C SER A 38 1.00 -2.39 -4.78
N LEU A 39 -0.16 -1.79 -5.03
CA LEU A 39 -0.39 -0.88 -6.15
C LEU A 39 0.75 0.12 -6.31
N THR A 40 1.12 0.38 -7.57
CA THR A 40 2.08 1.43 -7.93
C THR A 40 1.59 2.80 -7.47
N THR A 41 2.48 3.78 -7.44
CA THR A 41 2.09 5.14 -7.04
C THR A 41 1.08 5.72 -8.02
N GLU A 42 1.28 5.45 -9.32
CA GLU A 42 0.39 5.86 -10.42
C GLU A 42 -0.98 5.15 -10.34
N GLU A 43 -1.02 3.86 -10.01
CA GLU A 43 -2.28 3.12 -9.81
C GLU A 43 -3.06 3.61 -8.59
N LYS A 44 -2.35 3.98 -7.51
CA LYS A 44 -2.98 4.58 -6.32
C LYS A 44 -3.57 5.95 -6.66
N GLU A 45 -2.84 6.75 -7.42
CA GLU A 45 -3.27 8.08 -7.87
C GLU A 45 -4.53 7.99 -8.74
N THR A 46 -4.50 7.16 -9.78
CA THR A 46 -5.65 6.94 -10.69
C THR A 46 -6.88 6.41 -9.96
N LYS A 47 -6.73 5.47 -9.03
CA LYS A 47 -7.84 4.98 -8.20
C LYS A 47 -8.41 6.07 -7.29
N LEU A 48 -7.57 6.92 -6.71
CA LEU A 48 -8.01 8.05 -5.90
C LEU A 48 -8.77 9.08 -6.74
N LEU A 49 -8.25 9.45 -7.90
CA LEU A 49 -8.90 10.37 -8.84
C LEU A 49 -10.28 9.84 -9.26
N SER A 50 -10.39 8.56 -9.62
CA SER A 50 -11.66 7.91 -9.96
C SER A 50 -12.67 7.98 -8.80
N HIS A 51 -12.22 7.69 -7.57
CA HIS A 51 -13.10 7.75 -6.40
C HIS A 51 -13.54 9.20 -6.08
N ILE A 52 -12.66 10.18 -6.25
CA ILE A 52 -12.99 11.61 -6.09
C ILE A 52 -14.03 12.05 -7.13
N ASP A 53 -13.90 11.61 -8.38
CA ASP A 53 -14.88 11.87 -9.44
C ASP A 53 -16.25 11.26 -9.10
N MET A 54 -16.29 10.00 -8.68
CA MET A 54 -17.52 9.34 -8.24
C MET A 54 -18.22 10.09 -7.09
N ILE A 55 -17.45 10.53 -6.09
CA ILE A 55 -18.00 11.31 -4.97
C ILE A 55 -18.48 12.67 -5.43
N SER A 56 -17.78 13.32 -6.35
CA SER A 56 -18.19 14.61 -6.92
C SER A 56 -19.52 14.50 -7.66
N LYS A 57 -19.69 13.46 -8.50
CA LYS A 57 -20.98 13.15 -9.15
C LYS A 57 -22.09 12.89 -8.13
N LYS A 58 -21.78 12.15 -7.06
CA LYS A 58 -22.73 11.90 -5.97
C LYS A 58 -23.15 13.19 -5.26
N LEU A 59 -22.23 14.12 -5.02
CA LEU A 59 -22.54 15.41 -4.42
C LEU A 59 -23.48 16.24 -5.29
N ILE A 60 -23.25 16.29 -6.61
CA ILE A 60 -24.15 16.97 -7.55
C ILE A 60 -25.57 16.40 -7.41
N HIS A 61 -25.72 15.09 -7.40
CA HIS A 61 -27.04 14.45 -7.28
C HIS A 61 -27.71 14.73 -5.92
N LEU A 62 -26.94 14.80 -4.84
CA LEU A 62 -27.47 15.16 -3.52
C LEU A 62 -27.90 16.63 -3.45
N ASP A 63 -27.16 17.54 -4.09
CA ASP A 63 -27.51 18.94 -4.18
C ASP A 63 -28.78 19.15 -5.02
N GLU A 64 -28.93 18.43 -6.14
CA GLU A 64 -30.17 18.38 -6.93
C GLU A 64 -31.36 17.89 -6.09
N LYS A 65 -31.18 16.77 -5.36
CA LYS A 65 -32.20 16.22 -4.46
C LYS A 65 -32.59 17.23 -3.38
N LEU A 66 -31.62 17.96 -2.86
CA LEU A 66 -31.85 19.00 -1.86
C LEU A 66 -32.64 20.18 -2.45
N GLY A 67 -32.36 20.56 -3.70
CA GLY A 67 -33.17 21.52 -4.46
C GLY A 67 -34.63 21.05 -4.61
N GLN A 68 -34.83 19.79 -4.97
CA GLN A 68 -36.18 19.20 -5.11
C GLN A 68 -36.95 19.20 -3.78
N LEU A 69 -36.31 18.84 -2.67
CA LEU A 69 -36.94 18.87 -1.33
C LEU A 69 -37.35 20.29 -0.92
N ARG A 70 -36.53 21.30 -1.23
CA ARG A 70 -36.88 22.71 -0.99
C ARG A 70 -38.10 23.14 -1.82
N SER A 71 -38.14 22.77 -3.10
CA SER A 71 -39.27 23.09 -3.99
C SER A 71 -40.57 22.40 -3.56
N LYS A 72 -40.49 21.18 -3.02
CA LYS A 72 -41.64 20.41 -2.52
C LYS A 72 -42.09 20.81 -1.10
N LYS A 73 -41.48 21.84 -0.48
CA LYS A 73 -41.72 22.24 0.92
C LYS A 73 -41.62 21.05 1.89
N ALA A 74 -40.60 20.21 1.68
CA ALA A 74 -40.30 19.09 2.57
C ALA A 74 -40.05 19.57 4.01
N SER A 75 -40.14 18.64 4.96
CA SER A 75 -39.97 18.98 6.37
C SER A 75 -38.57 19.52 6.67
N LYS A 76 -38.48 20.39 7.68
CA LYS A 76 -37.19 20.95 8.13
C LYS A 76 -36.21 19.86 8.56
N THR A 77 -36.70 18.75 9.10
CA THR A 77 -35.92 17.57 9.50
C THR A 77 -35.30 16.88 8.28
N GLU A 78 -36.09 16.55 7.26
CA GLU A 78 -35.58 15.90 6.03
C GLU A 78 -34.52 16.75 5.32
N ILE A 79 -34.72 18.07 5.26
CA ILE A 79 -33.74 18.99 4.69
C ILE A 79 -32.46 19.01 5.53
N SER A 80 -32.57 18.94 6.86
CA SER A 80 -31.41 18.97 7.76
C SER A 80 -30.61 17.66 7.70
N GLU A 81 -31.29 16.52 7.64
CA GLU A 81 -30.67 15.20 7.46
C GLU A 81 -29.90 15.12 6.13
N LEU A 82 -30.50 15.60 5.03
CA LEU A 82 -29.84 15.60 3.74
C LEU A 82 -28.62 16.54 3.71
N LYS A 83 -28.70 17.71 4.37
CA LYS A 83 -27.55 18.62 4.53
C LYS A 83 -26.42 17.94 5.29
N TYR A 84 -26.73 17.31 6.42
CA TYR A 84 -25.75 16.57 7.21
C TYR A 84 -25.08 15.48 6.35
N TYR A 85 -25.86 14.74 5.58
CA TYR A 85 -25.33 13.73 4.67
C TYR A 85 -24.39 14.33 3.60
N ILE A 86 -24.76 15.47 3.00
CA ILE A 86 -23.90 16.20 2.05
C ILE A 86 -22.59 16.59 2.72
N ASP A 87 -22.62 17.10 3.94
CA ASP A 87 -21.41 17.50 4.67
C ASP A 87 -20.49 16.31 4.97
N VAL A 88 -21.05 15.16 5.36
CA VAL A 88 -20.29 13.91 5.52
C VAL A 88 -19.62 13.49 4.21
N VAL A 89 -20.33 13.57 3.09
CA VAL A 89 -19.78 13.21 1.76
C VAL A 89 -18.71 14.22 1.32
N LYS A 90 -18.88 15.51 1.59
CA LYS A 90 -17.86 16.56 1.34
C LYS A 90 -16.60 16.31 2.16
N ASN A 91 -16.75 15.95 3.44
CA ASN A 91 -15.61 15.61 4.29
C ASN A 91 -14.86 14.38 3.74
N LYS A 92 -15.59 13.35 3.29
CA LYS A 92 -14.97 12.18 2.63
C LYS A 92 -14.19 12.59 1.38
N LYS A 93 -14.72 13.49 0.55
CA LYS A 93 -14.01 14.02 -0.62
C LYS A 93 -12.70 14.72 -0.21
N SER A 94 -12.77 15.61 0.78
CA SER A 94 -11.61 16.36 1.27
C SER A 94 -10.49 15.45 1.77
N ILE A 95 -10.82 14.39 2.51
CA ILE A 95 -9.83 13.41 2.97
C ILE A 95 -9.14 12.70 1.79
N LEU A 96 -9.87 12.37 0.73
CA LEU A 96 -9.28 11.74 -0.46
C LEU A 96 -8.39 12.70 -1.24
N GLU A 97 -8.78 13.97 -1.34
CA GLU A 97 -7.97 15.04 -1.96
C GLU A 97 -6.68 15.27 -1.19
N GLN A 98 -6.73 15.32 0.15
CA GLN A 98 -5.52 15.40 0.99
C GLN A 98 -4.61 14.19 0.79
N LYS A 99 -5.18 12.98 0.67
CA LYS A 99 -4.41 11.77 0.41
C LYS A 99 -3.75 11.80 -0.97
N LEU A 100 -4.44 12.34 -1.98
CA LEU A 100 -3.91 12.52 -3.32
C LEU A 100 -2.73 13.52 -3.31
N ASP A 101 -2.91 14.68 -2.66
CA ASP A 101 -1.87 15.69 -2.51
C ASP A 101 -0.64 15.15 -1.77
N TYR A 102 -0.84 14.34 -0.73
CA TYR A 102 0.25 13.67 -0.03
C TYR A 102 1.03 12.67 -0.92
N ILE A 103 0.36 12.02 -1.88
CA ILE A 103 1.03 11.14 -2.85
C ILE A 103 1.78 11.96 -3.89
N GLN A 104 1.15 13.00 -4.44
CA GLN A 104 1.71 13.84 -5.51
C GLN A 104 2.87 14.72 -5.02
N SER A 105 2.80 15.22 -3.79
CA SER A 105 3.88 16.00 -3.15
C SER A 105 5.15 15.18 -2.93
N GLY A 106 5.08 13.85 -3.01
CA GLY A 106 6.23 12.98 -2.75
C GLY A 106 6.74 13.06 -1.32
N GLU A 107 5.91 13.55 -0.38
CA GLU A 107 6.29 13.66 1.04
C GLU A 107 6.63 12.28 1.63
N PHE A 108 5.94 11.23 1.18
CA PHE A 108 6.30 9.84 1.48
C PHE A 108 7.73 9.49 1.04
N ASP A 109 8.16 9.97 -0.12
CA ASP A 109 9.49 9.74 -0.66
C ASP A 109 10.56 10.54 0.10
N ALA A 110 10.26 11.76 0.54
CA ALA A 110 11.15 12.56 1.38
C ALA A 110 11.39 11.89 2.73
N ALA A 111 10.33 11.51 3.45
CA ALA A 111 10.42 10.83 4.74
C ALA A 111 11.10 9.46 4.62
N ARG A 112 10.79 8.70 3.56
CA ARG A 112 11.46 7.42 3.23
C ARG A 112 12.95 7.63 2.97
N LYS A 113 13.32 8.61 2.13
CA LYS A 113 14.73 8.91 1.82
C LYS A 113 15.49 9.31 3.07
N ASP A 114 14.93 10.15 3.93
CA ASP A 114 15.58 10.57 5.17
C ASP A 114 15.73 9.42 6.17
N LYS A 115 14.76 8.51 6.27
CA LYS A 115 14.92 7.26 7.03
C LYS A 115 16.07 6.41 6.49
N ILE A 116 16.19 6.25 5.17
CA ILE A 116 17.27 5.48 4.55
C ILE A 116 18.63 6.17 4.77
N LYS A 117 18.71 7.50 4.68
CA LYS A 117 19.93 8.26 4.99
C LYS A 117 20.39 8.02 6.43
N ARG A 118 19.49 8.08 7.42
CA ARG A 118 19.84 7.79 8.83
C ARG A 118 20.41 6.37 9.00
N GLN A 119 19.77 5.38 8.35
CA GLN A 119 20.25 4.00 8.35
C GLN A 119 21.63 3.85 7.69
N LEU A 120 21.89 4.59 6.61
CA LEU A 120 23.21 4.62 5.97
C LEU A 120 24.26 5.21 6.92
N THR A 121 23.98 6.33 7.56
CA THR A 121 24.89 6.95 8.54
C THR A 121 25.24 5.99 9.67
N GLU A 122 24.26 5.25 10.20
CA GLU A 122 24.51 4.23 11.23
C GLU A 122 25.38 3.07 10.74
N LEU A 123 25.17 2.60 9.51
CA LEU A 123 25.97 1.54 8.90
C LEU A 123 27.39 2.00 8.60
N GLU A 124 27.57 3.24 8.14
CA GLU A 124 28.88 3.86 7.93
C GLU A 124 29.63 4.01 9.25
N LEU A 125 28.96 4.41 10.33
CA LEU A 125 29.54 4.43 11.67
C LEU A 125 29.99 3.04 12.13
N LYS A 126 29.18 2.00 11.90
CA LYS A 126 29.54 0.61 12.21
C LYS A 126 30.73 0.13 11.37
N ARG A 127 30.78 0.49 10.09
CA ARG A 127 31.92 0.21 9.19
C ARG A 127 33.20 0.87 9.70
N CYS A 128 33.16 2.16 10.04
CA CYS A 128 34.31 2.87 10.60
C CYS A 128 34.81 2.22 11.90
N LYS A 129 33.89 1.86 12.82
CA LYS A 129 34.25 1.14 14.05
C LYS A 129 34.89 -0.22 13.76
N ALA A 130 34.31 -1.00 12.85
CA ALA A 130 34.85 -2.30 12.46
C ALA A 130 36.27 -2.17 11.86
N LEU A 131 36.48 -1.18 10.99
CA LEU A 131 37.77 -0.88 10.37
C LEU A 131 38.84 -0.49 11.40
N LEU A 132 38.49 0.35 12.38
CA LEU A 132 39.38 0.68 13.50
C LEU A 132 39.74 -0.55 14.35
N THR A 133 38.78 -1.46 14.55
CA THR A 133 38.99 -2.72 15.31
C THR A 133 39.55 -3.86 14.47
N LYS A 134 39.87 -3.63 13.18
CA LYS A 134 40.33 -4.64 12.21
C LYS A 134 39.42 -5.89 12.13
N LYS A 135 38.11 -5.70 12.32
CA LYS A 135 37.09 -6.75 12.17
C LYS A 135 36.58 -6.79 10.74
N ASP A 136 36.16 -7.96 10.28
CA ASP A 136 35.49 -8.11 8.98
C ASP A 136 34.22 -7.24 8.94
N TYR A 137 34.07 -6.51 7.83
CA TYR A 137 32.96 -5.60 7.57
C TYR A 137 32.27 -5.85 6.22
N SER A 138 32.54 -7.00 5.57
CA SER A 138 31.98 -7.36 4.26
C SER A 138 30.45 -7.32 4.24
N LYS A 139 29.80 -7.87 5.29
CA LYS A 139 28.34 -7.81 5.47
C LYS A 139 27.79 -6.39 5.68
N ILE A 140 28.61 -5.46 6.15
CA ILE A 140 28.23 -4.04 6.32
C ILE A 140 28.28 -3.34 4.96
N GLU A 141 29.29 -3.62 4.14
CA GLU A 141 29.39 -3.14 2.75
C GLU A 141 28.20 -3.58 1.90
N GLU A 142 27.83 -4.87 1.95
CA GLU A 142 26.65 -5.39 1.26
C GLU A 142 25.37 -4.64 1.68
N LYS A 143 25.18 -4.39 2.98
CA LYS A 143 24.03 -3.64 3.49
C LYS A 143 24.04 -2.17 3.05
N ILE A 144 25.21 -1.53 3.02
CA ILE A 144 25.37 -0.16 2.52
C ILE A 144 25.03 -0.10 1.03
N ALA A 145 25.53 -1.03 0.21
CA ALA A 145 25.23 -1.12 -1.21
C ALA A 145 23.73 -1.30 -1.46
N ALA A 146 23.10 -2.26 -0.76
CA ALA A 146 21.66 -2.48 -0.85
C ALA A 146 20.83 -1.24 -0.45
N LYS A 147 21.28 -0.49 0.58
CA LYS A 147 20.61 0.74 1.02
C LYS A 147 20.79 1.91 0.05
N LYS A 148 21.96 2.04 -0.58
CA LYS A 148 22.19 3.03 -1.66
C LYS A 148 21.31 2.77 -2.87
N GLU A 149 21.12 1.50 -3.25
CA GLU A 149 20.20 1.13 -4.32
C GLU A 149 18.72 1.43 -3.97
N GLN A 150 18.33 1.31 -2.70
CA GLN A 150 16.98 1.69 -2.24
C GLN A 150 16.70 3.20 -2.36
N ILE A 151 17.72 4.06 -2.33
CA ILE A 151 17.57 5.51 -2.57
C ILE A 151 17.35 5.82 -4.05
N LYS A 152 18.03 5.08 -4.94
CA LYS A 152 17.95 5.26 -6.39
C LYS A 152 16.64 4.77 -6.98
N LYS A 153 16.05 3.72 -6.39
CA LYS A 153 14.73 3.23 -6.79
C LYS A 153 13.65 4.25 -6.41
N ARG A 154 13.18 5.05 -7.38
CA ARG A 154 11.85 5.66 -7.32
C ARG A 154 10.85 4.53 -7.00
N PRO A 155 9.89 4.75 -6.09
CA PRO A 155 8.78 3.82 -6.01
C PRO A 155 8.13 3.79 -7.40
N LYS A 156 8.06 2.59 -8.00
CA LYS A 156 7.12 2.36 -9.10
C LYS A 156 5.73 2.49 -8.49
#